data_AF-A0A6D0IJP4-F1
#
_entry.id   AF-A0A6D0IJP4-F1
#
_cell.length_a   1.000
_cell.length_b   1.000
_cell.length_c   1.000
_cell.angle_alpha   90.00
_cell.angle_beta   90.00
_cell.angle_gamma   90.00
#
_symmetry.space_group_name_H-M   'P 1'
#
loop_
_entity.id
_entity.type
_entity.pdbx_description
1 polymer ?
#
loop_
_entity_poly.entity_id
_entity_poly.type
_entity_poly.pdbx_seq_one_letter_code
_entity_poly.pdbx_strand_id
1 'polypeptide(L)'
;VELYDLNHPYQGIVHVMGPEQGVTLPGMTIVCGDSHTATHGAFGALAFGIGTSEVEHVLATQTLKQGRAKTMKIEVQGKAAPGITAKDIVLAIIGKTGSAGGTGHVVEFCGEAIRDLSMEGRMTLCNMAIEMGAKAGLVAPDETTFNYVKGRLHAPKGKDFDDAVAYWKTLQTDEGATFDTV
;
A
#
# COMPACT_ATOMS: atom_id res chain seq x y z
N VAL A 1 -18.05 16.29 -3.68
CA VAL A 1 -17.25 15.12 -4.13
C VAL A 1 -16.99 15.30 -5.61
N GLU A 2 -15.73 15.26 -6.03
CA GLU A 2 -15.37 15.31 -7.46
C GLU A 2 -15.60 13.92 -8.08
N LEU A 3 -16.12 13.87 -9.31
CA LEU A 3 -16.48 12.63 -9.99
C LEU A 3 -15.75 12.52 -11.33
N TYR A 4 -15.14 11.35 -11.56
CA TYR A 4 -14.35 11.02 -12.75
C TYR A 4 -15.23 10.17 -13.68
N ASP A 5 -16.11 10.83 -14.42
CA ASP A 5 -17.04 10.16 -15.35
C ASP A 5 -16.31 9.51 -16.54
N LEU A 6 -17.02 8.74 -17.36
CA LEU A 6 -16.49 7.90 -18.44
C LEU A 6 -15.56 8.64 -19.43
N ASN A 7 -15.78 9.93 -19.65
CA ASN A 7 -14.98 10.74 -20.59
C ASN A 7 -13.94 11.63 -19.90
N HIS A 8 -13.75 11.49 -18.59
CA HIS A 8 -12.77 12.29 -17.87
C HIS A 8 -11.34 11.90 -18.29
N PRO A 9 -10.41 12.85 -18.51
CA PRO A 9 -9.04 12.53 -18.95
C PRO A 9 -8.25 11.69 -17.94
N TYR A 10 -8.69 11.68 -16.69
CA TYR A 10 -8.14 10.88 -15.60
C TYR A 10 -9.04 9.69 -15.24
N GLN A 11 -9.85 9.19 -16.17
CA GLN A 11 -10.58 7.95 -15.97
C GLN A 11 -9.63 6.75 -16.13
N GLY A 12 -9.73 5.77 -15.25
CA GLY A 12 -8.91 4.56 -15.30
C GLY A 12 -9.19 3.60 -14.14
N ILE A 13 -8.29 2.65 -13.91
CA ILE A 13 -8.40 1.67 -12.83
C ILE A 13 -8.17 2.40 -11.49
N VAL A 14 -9.11 2.26 -10.54
CA VAL A 14 -9.14 3.02 -9.28
C VAL A 14 -7.80 3.00 -8.51
N HIS A 15 -7.14 1.85 -8.43
CA HIS A 15 -5.87 1.67 -7.70
C HIS A 15 -4.64 2.18 -8.46
N VAL A 16 -4.80 2.57 -9.73
CA VAL A 16 -3.77 3.18 -10.57
C VAL A 16 -3.98 4.70 -10.62
N MET A 17 -5.23 5.12 -10.84
CA MET A 17 -5.60 6.52 -10.95
C MET A 17 -5.27 7.32 -9.69
N GLY A 18 -5.46 6.73 -8.51
CA GLY A 18 -5.15 7.41 -7.25
C GLY A 18 -3.66 7.78 -7.13
N PRO A 19 -2.75 6.80 -7.19
CA PRO A 19 -1.31 7.02 -7.20
C PRO A 19 -0.84 8.00 -8.29
N GLU A 20 -1.29 7.83 -9.53
CA GLU A 20 -0.87 8.67 -10.67
C GLU A 20 -1.21 10.14 -10.48
N GLN A 21 -2.30 10.43 -9.77
CA GLN A 21 -2.72 11.80 -9.49
C GLN A 21 -2.20 12.34 -8.15
N GLY A 22 -1.56 11.50 -7.33
CA GLY A 22 -1.00 11.90 -6.04
C GLY A 22 -2.04 12.01 -4.92
N VAL A 23 -3.17 11.29 -5.02
CA VAL A 23 -4.16 11.22 -3.92
C VAL A 23 -3.78 10.15 -2.88
N THR A 24 -2.90 9.22 -3.25
CA THR A 24 -2.34 8.21 -2.36
C THR A 24 -1.04 8.73 -1.77
N LEU A 25 -1.06 9.04 -0.47
CA LEU A 25 0.10 9.57 0.24
C LEU A 25 0.46 8.65 1.43
N PRO A 26 1.75 8.61 1.82
CA PRO A 26 2.16 7.86 3.00
C PRO A 26 1.45 8.30 4.28
N GLY A 27 1.17 7.32 5.15
CA GLY A 27 0.51 7.54 6.45
C GLY A 27 -1.01 7.72 6.38
N MET A 28 -1.62 7.69 5.19
CA MET A 28 -3.07 7.72 5.06
C MET A 28 -3.71 6.40 5.48
N THR A 29 -4.95 6.47 5.94
CA THR A 29 -5.87 5.32 5.94
C THR A 29 -6.78 5.43 4.73
N ILE A 30 -6.76 4.43 3.85
CA ILE A 30 -7.49 4.45 2.58
C ILE A 30 -8.42 3.23 2.52
N VAL A 31 -9.70 3.48 2.24
CA VAL A 31 -10.69 2.42 2.09
C VAL A 31 -11.48 2.65 0.82
N CYS A 32 -11.78 1.56 0.12
CA CYS A 32 -12.59 1.57 -1.10
C CYS A 32 -13.45 0.31 -1.14
N GLY A 33 -14.55 0.36 -1.90
CA GLY A 33 -15.46 -0.78 -2.13
C GLY A 33 -14.86 -1.89 -3.01
N ASP A 34 -13.55 -2.09 -2.96
CA ASP A 34 -12.78 -3.01 -3.79
C ASP A 34 -11.70 -3.70 -2.95
N SER A 35 -11.51 -5.01 -3.13
CA SER A 35 -10.57 -5.79 -2.33
C SER A 35 -9.12 -5.35 -2.50
N HIS A 36 -8.71 -5.00 -3.72
CA HIS A 36 -7.33 -4.68 -4.09
C HIS A 36 -6.91 -3.27 -3.70
N THR A 37 -7.71 -2.57 -2.88
CA THR A 37 -7.32 -1.32 -2.19
C THR A 37 -5.99 -1.45 -1.45
N ALA A 38 -5.61 -2.68 -1.06
CA ALA A 38 -4.29 -2.98 -0.52
C ALA A 38 -3.12 -2.49 -1.39
N THR A 39 -3.31 -2.29 -2.71
CA THR A 39 -2.33 -1.68 -3.62
C THR A 39 -1.71 -0.39 -3.07
N HIS A 40 -2.53 0.45 -2.42
CA HIS A 40 -2.10 1.74 -1.90
C HIS A 40 -1.13 1.62 -0.71
N GLY A 41 -1.05 0.45 -0.06
CA GLY A 41 -0.07 0.23 1.01
C GLY A 41 1.38 0.16 0.53
N ALA A 42 1.61 0.09 -0.78
CA ALA A 42 2.92 0.33 -1.40
C ALA A 42 3.52 1.71 -1.06
N PHE A 43 2.67 2.66 -0.65
CA PHE A 43 3.04 4.01 -0.26
C PHE A 43 3.21 4.15 1.26
N GLY A 44 3.11 3.08 2.04
CA GLY A 44 3.05 3.17 3.50
C GLY A 44 1.71 3.69 4.02
N ALA A 45 0.63 3.50 3.24
CA ALA A 45 -0.74 3.80 3.65
C ALA A 45 -1.44 2.55 4.18
N LEU A 46 -2.18 2.65 5.29
CA LEU A 46 -3.03 1.55 5.74
C LEU A 46 -4.26 1.47 4.84
N ALA A 47 -4.22 0.59 3.84
CA ALA A 47 -5.21 0.53 2.78
C ALA A 47 -5.88 -0.84 2.67
N PHE A 48 -7.22 -0.88 2.69
CA PHE A 48 -7.97 -2.14 2.65
C PHE A 48 -9.38 -1.96 2.06
N GLY A 49 -9.89 -3.04 1.45
CA GLY A 49 -11.24 -3.08 0.90
C GLY A 49 -12.32 -3.16 1.98
N ILE A 50 -13.47 -2.56 1.70
CA ILE A 50 -14.65 -2.53 2.59
C ILE A 50 -15.94 -2.81 1.81
N GLY A 51 -17.01 -3.18 2.51
CA GLY A 51 -18.32 -3.41 1.88
C GLY A 51 -19.06 -2.11 1.52
N THR A 52 -20.05 -2.18 0.64
CA THR A 52 -20.84 -1.01 0.20
C THR A 52 -21.47 -0.23 1.37
N SER A 53 -22.01 -0.92 2.38
CA SER A 53 -22.58 -0.28 3.56
C SER A 53 -21.53 0.39 4.45
N GLU A 54 -20.28 -0.09 4.43
CA GLU A 54 -19.17 0.57 5.12
C GLU A 54 -18.72 1.81 4.34
N VAL A 55 -18.74 1.78 2.99
CA VAL A 55 -18.47 2.96 2.16
C VAL A 55 -19.44 4.09 2.51
N GLU A 56 -20.74 3.79 2.62
CA GLU A 56 -21.74 4.77 3.06
C GLU A 56 -21.40 5.36 4.43
N HIS A 57 -21.05 4.52 5.42
CA HIS A 57 -20.66 4.99 6.75
C HIS A 57 -19.41 5.89 6.73
N VAL A 58 -18.40 5.53 5.94
CA VAL A 58 -17.19 6.35 5.80
C VAL A 58 -17.53 7.69 5.16
N LEU A 59 -18.35 7.71 4.10
CA LEU A 59 -18.79 8.95 3.48
C LEU A 59 -19.61 9.83 4.44
N ALA A 60 -20.43 9.23 5.31
CA ALA A 60 -21.26 9.97 6.26
C ALA A 60 -20.50 10.45 7.51
N THR A 61 -19.52 9.68 7.99
CA THR A 61 -18.94 9.88 9.33
C THR A 61 -17.42 10.02 9.36
N GLN A 62 -16.72 9.63 8.29
CA GLN A 62 -15.26 9.48 8.26
C GLN A 62 -14.73 8.52 9.34
N THR A 63 -15.56 7.58 9.79
CA THR A 63 -15.19 6.56 10.78
C THR A 63 -15.58 5.18 10.32
N LEU A 64 -14.85 4.17 10.79
CA LEU A 64 -15.11 2.77 10.50
C LEU A 64 -14.74 1.89 11.69
N LYS A 65 -15.66 1.03 12.12
CA LYS A 65 -15.39 0.08 13.19
C LYS A 65 -14.50 -1.04 12.64
N GLN A 66 -13.31 -1.20 13.19
CA GLN A 66 -12.37 -2.25 12.79
C GLN A 66 -11.83 -3.01 14.00
N GLY A 67 -11.71 -4.33 13.86
CA GLY A 67 -10.95 -5.14 14.80
C GLY A 67 -9.45 -4.90 14.61
N ARG A 68 -8.67 -4.93 15.70
CA ARG A 68 -7.21 -4.85 15.63
C ARG A 68 -6.68 -6.08 14.88
N ALA A 69 -6.03 -5.84 13.75
CA ALA A 69 -5.36 -6.90 12.99
C ALA A 69 -4.06 -7.31 13.68
N LYS A 70 -3.65 -8.56 13.46
CA LYS A 70 -2.31 -9.03 13.82
C LYS A 70 -1.27 -8.44 12.88
N THR A 71 -0.02 -8.38 13.29
CA THR A 71 1.09 -7.91 12.47
C THR A 71 1.89 -9.09 11.91
N MET A 72 2.16 -9.08 10.62
CA MET A 72 3.00 -10.08 9.96
C MET A 72 4.14 -9.36 9.24
N LYS A 73 5.38 -9.82 9.44
CA LYS A 73 6.53 -9.36 8.67
C LYS A 73 6.86 -10.39 7.61
N ILE A 74 7.09 -9.95 6.38
CA ILE A 74 7.65 -10.78 5.32
C ILE A 74 8.93 -10.11 4.83
N GLU A 75 10.06 -10.72 5.20
CA GLU A 75 11.39 -10.20 4.91
C GLU A 75 12.02 -10.95 3.74
N VAL A 76 12.25 -10.27 2.61
CA VAL A 76 12.87 -10.83 1.41
C VAL A 76 14.30 -10.32 1.29
N GLN A 77 15.25 -11.18 1.65
CA GLN A 77 16.68 -10.84 1.68
C GLN A 77 17.38 -11.15 0.35
N GLY A 78 18.41 -10.35 0.03
CA GLY A 78 19.18 -10.44 -1.20
C GLY A 78 18.54 -9.71 -2.38
N LYS A 79 19.15 -9.86 -3.56
CA LYS A 79 18.71 -9.21 -4.79
C LYS A 79 18.00 -10.19 -5.71
N ALA A 80 16.97 -9.70 -6.40
CA ALA A 80 16.32 -10.43 -7.46
C ALA A 80 17.31 -10.67 -8.63
N ALA A 81 17.34 -11.89 -9.16
CA ALA A 81 18.14 -12.20 -10.34
C ALA A 81 17.56 -11.48 -11.59
N PRO A 82 18.36 -11.26 -12.64
CA PRO A 82 17.86 -10.67 -13.88
C PRO A 82 16.62 -11.41 -14.42
N GLY A 83 15.57 -10.65 -14.75
CA GLY A 83 14.30 -11.19 -15.22
C GLY A 83 13.30 -11.56 -14.13
N ILE A 84 13.69 -11.57 -12.85
CA ILE A 84 12.76 -11.73 -11.73
C ILE A 84 12.13 -10.37 -11.39
N THR A 85 10.80 -10.34 -11.32
CA THR A 85 10.01 -9.13 -11.08
C THR A 85 9.29 -9.17 -9.73
N ALA A 86 8.65 -8.06 -9.35
CA ALA A 86 7.78 -8.01 -8.17
C ALA A 86 6.68 -9.07 -8.18
N LYS A 87 6.15 -9.40 -9.38
CA LYS A 87 5.12 -10.44 -9.55
C LYS A 87 5.65 -11.82 -9.15
N ASP A 88 6.87 -12.14 -9.55
CA ASP A 88 7.50 -13.42 -9.23
C ASP A 88 7.80 -13.53 -7.72
N ILE A 89 8.27 -12.43 -7.12
CA ILE A 89 8.52 -12.35 -5.67
C ILE A 89 7.23 -12.64 -4.89
N VAL A 90 6.14 -11.94 -5.20
CA VAL A 90 4.88 -12.12 -4.45
C VAL A 90 4.24 -13.49 -4.71
N LEU A 91 4.34 -14.03 -5.93
CA LEU A 91 3.91 -15.40 -6.21
C LEU A 91 4.74 -16.43 -5.43
N ALA A 92 6.05 -16.22 -5.27
CA ALA A 92 6.89 -17.09 -4.44
C ALA A 92 6.54 -16.99 -2.95
N ILE A 93 6.20 -15.79 -2.46
CA ILE A 93 5.69 -15.59 -1.09
C ILE A 93 4.38 -16.36 -0.90
N ILE A 94 3.39 -16.13 -1.77
CA ILE A 94 2.09 -16.82 -1.71
C ILE A 94 2.26 -18.34 -1.81
N GLY A 95 3.17 -18.81 -2.67
CA GLY A 95 3.50 -20.24 -2.79
C GLY A 95 4.04 -20.86 -1.50
N LYS A 96 4.73 -20.07 -0.66
CA LYS A 96 5.23 -20.51 0.66
C LYS A 96 4.19 -20.39 1.76
N THR A 97 3.41 -19.30 1.78
CA THR A 97 2.45 -19.01 2.86
C THR A 97 1.09 -19.65 2.64
N GLY A 98 0.75 -19.98 1.39
CA GLY A 98 -0.57 -20.37 0.97
C GLY A 98 -1.55 -19.20 0.87
N SER A 99 -2.74 -19.48 0.32
CA SER A 99 -3.81 -18.48 0.10
C SER A 99 -4.46 -17.95 1.38
N ALA A 100 -4.23 -18.60 2.52
CA ALA A 100 -4.72 -18.17 3.83
C ALA A 100 -3.60 -17.69 4.77
N GLY A 101 -2.35 -17.62 4.31
CA GLY A 101 -1.18 -17.39 5.16
C GLY A 101 -1.15 -16.00 5.84
N GLY A 102 -1.82 -15.01 5.26
CA GLY A 102 -2.00 -13.66 5.81
C GLY A 102 -3.31 -13.43 6.53
N THR A 103 -4.19 -14.44 6.67
CA THR A 103 -5.54 -14.25 7.22
C THR A 103 -5.50 -13.59 8.60
N GLY A 104 -6.22 -12.48 8.75
CA GLY A 104 -6.28 -11.71 10.00
C GLY A 104 -5.07 -10.81 10.26
N HIS A 105 -4.10 -10.74 9.34
CA HIS A 105 -2.91 -9.92 9.47
C HIS A 105 -2.95 -8.68 8.57
N VAL A 106 -2.27 -7.63 9.03
CA VAL A 106 -1.66 -6.63 8.17
C VAL A 106 -0.21 -7.04 7.97
N VAL A 107 0.21 -7.11 6.71
CA VAL A 107 1.52 -7.61 6.31
C VAL A 107 2.42 -6.43 5.99
N GLU A 108 3.63 -6.45 6.54
CA GLU A 108 4.72 -5.57 6.15
C GLU A 108 5.71 -6.34 5.29
N PHE A 109 5.92 -5.87 4.06
CA PHE A 109 6.95 -6.39 3.18
C PHE A 109 8.21 -5.55 3.32
N CYS A 110 9.34 -6.21 3.62
CA CYS A 110 10.62 -5.54 3.82
C CYS A 110 11.78 -6.39 3.30
N GLY A 111 13.00 -5.87 3.43
CA GLY A 111 14.22 -6.51 2.94
C GLY A 111 14.77 -5.86 1.67
N GLU A 112 15.97 -6.29 1.28
CA GLU A 112 16.72 -5.70 0.16
C GLU A 112 15.95 -5.81 -1.17
N ALA A 113 15.39 -6.99 -1.46
CA ALA A 113 14.64 -7.22 -2.69
C ALA A 113 13.42 -6.29 -2.83
N ILE A 114 12.76 -5.95 -1.70
CA ILE A 114 11.59 -5.07 -1.70
C ILE A 114 11.99 -3.60 -1.87
N ARG A 115 13.09 -3.18 -1.22
CA ARG A 115 13.63 -1.82 -1.38
C ARG A 115 14.07 -1.54 -2.82
N ASP A 116 14.64 -2.54 -3.48
CA ASP A 116 15.12 -2.45 -4.87
C ASP A 116 13.97 -2.38 -5.90
N LEU A 117 12.70 -2.58 -5.51
CA LEU A 117 11.56 -2.45 -6.41
C LEU A 117 11.24 -0.99 -6.73
N SER A 118 10.79 -0.76 -7.97
CA SER A 118 10.10 0.49 -8.34
C SER A 118 8.78 0.64 -7.57
N MET A 119 8.18 1.83 -7.61
CA MET A 119 6.86 2.03 -7.00
C MET A 119 5.79 1.12 -7.59
N GLU A 120 5.78 0.93 -8.91
CA GLU A 120 4.86 0.02 -9.58
C GLU A 120 5.10 -1.44 -9.17
N GLY A 121 6.36 -1.81 -8.93
CA GLY A 121 6.72 -3.10 -8.35
C GLY A 121 6.14 -3.28 -6.94
N ARG A 122 6.27 -2.26 -6.08
CA ARG A 122 5.68 -2.27 -4.73
C ARG A 122 4.15 -2.30 -4.79
N MET A 123 3.53 -1.57 -5.72
CA MET A 123 2.08 -1.62 -5.97
C MET A 123 1.65 -3.03 -6.37
N THR A 124 2.38 -3.69 -7.26
CA THR A 124 2.12 -5.09 -7.66
C THR A 124 2.21 -6.04 -6.47
N LEU A 125 3.21 -5.87 -5.61
CA LEU A 125 3.40 -6.65 -4.39
C LEU A 125 2.23 -6.47 -3.40
N CYS A 126 1.90 -5.23 -3.06
CA CYS A 126 0.83 -4.92 -2.09
C CYS A 126 -0.57 -5.23 -2.62
N ASN A 127 -0.80 -5.06 -3.93
CA ASN A 127 -2.02 -5.50 -4.61
C ASN A 127 -2.27 -6.98 -4.33
N MET A 128 -1.22 -7.78 -4.42
CA MET A 128 -1.29 -9.23 -4.27
C MET A 128 -1.27 -9.75 -2.82
N ALA A 129 -1.25 -8.86 -1.83
CA ALA A 129 -1.39 -9.26 -0.43
C ALA A 129 -2.76 -9.91 -0.15
N ILE A 130 -3.77 -9.56 -0.95
CA ILE A 130 -5.13 -10.12 -0.81
C ILE A 130 -5.17 -11.60 -1.19
N GLU A 131 -4.35 -12.03 -2.16
CA GLU A 131 -4.28 -13.42 -2.62
C GLU A 131 -3.65 -14.37 -1.58
N MET A 132 -2.92 -13.84 -0.59
CA MET A 132 -2.52 -14.58 0.63
C MET A 132 -3.52 -14.42 1.78
N GLY A 133 -4.65 -13.75 1.57
CA GLY A 133 -5.69 -13.52 2.57
C GLY A 133 -5.36 -12.41 3.57
N ALA A 134 -4.33 -11.61 3.32
CA ALA A 134 -4.00 -10.48 4.18
C ALA A 134 -5.06 -9.38 4.09
N LYS A 135 -5.24 -8.64 5.18
CA LYS A 135 -6.14 -7.48 5.19
C LYS A 135 -5.57 -6.31 4.42
N ALA A 136 -4.26 -6.09 4.56
CA ALA A 136 -3.50 -5.04 3.89
C ALA A 136 -2.04 -5.48 3.77
N GLY A 137 -1.34 -4.94 2.77
CA GLY A 137 0.10 -5.08 2.58
C GLY A 137 0.76 -3.72 2.60
N LEU A 138 1.84 -3.55 3.35
CA LEU A 138 2.55 -2.30 3.57
C LEU A 138 4.00 -2.41 3.11
N VAL A 139 4.51 -1.35 2.50
CA VAL A 139 5.94 -1.11 2.32
C VAL A 139 6.27 0.23 2.97
N ALA A 140 7.32 0.26 3.80
CA ALA A 140 7.77 1.51 4.41
C ALA A 140 8.14 2.53 3.32
N PRO A 141 7.66 3.78 3.41
CA PRO A 141 7.92 4.79 2.41
C PRO A 141 9.36 5.26 2.49
N ASP A 142 10.01 5.40 1.33
CA ASP A 142 11.39 5.85 1.20
C ASP A 142 11.54 6.84 0.02
N GLU A 143 12.78 7.15 -0.36
CA GLU A 143 13.08 8.04 -1.48
C GLU A 143 12.38 7.63 -2.79
N THR A 144 12.19 6.33 -3.05
CA THR A 144 11.44 5.85 -4.22
C THR A 144 9.99 6.31 -4.18
N THR A 145 9.37 6.22 -3.00
CA THR A 145 8.00 6.72 -2.76
C THR A 145 7.92 8.24 -2.89
N PHE A 146 8.85 8.97 -2.27
CA PHE A 146 8.82 10.43 -2.28
C PHE A 146 9.02 10.99 -3.69
N ASN A 147 9.95 10.40 -4.45
CA ASN A 147 10.21 10.81 -5.83
C ASN A 147 9.02 10.53 -6.75
N TYR A 148 8.29 9.43 -6.54
CA TYR A 148 7.10 9.12 -7.31
C TYR A 148 5.96 10.11 -7.07
N VAL A 149 5.76 10.53 -5.83
CA VAL A 149 4.69 11.46 -5.43
C VAL A 149 5.02 12.91 -5.79
N LYS A 150 6.30 13.28 -5.88
CA LYS A 150 6.72 14.65 -6.16
C LYS A 150 6.16 15.17 -7.47
N GLY A 151 5.48 16.32 -7.41
CA GLY A 151 4.95 17.00 -8.59
C GLY A 151 3.64 16.42 -9.15
N ARG A 152 3.05 15.40 -8.51
CA ARG A 152 1.71 14.92 -8.87
C ARG A 152 0.65 15.97 -8.58
N LEU A 153 -0.49 15.88 -9.27
CA LEU A 153 -1.53 16.90 -9.29
C LEU A 153 -2.00 17.31 -7.89
N HIS A 154 -2.31 16.32 -7.05
CA HIS A 154 -2.84 16.47 -5.70
C HIS A 154 -1.80 16.27 -4.59
N ALA A 155 -0.54 16.00 -4.95
CA ALA A 155 0.52 15.91 -3.95
C ALA A 155 0.80 17.30 -3.33
N PRO A 156 1.26 17.35 -2.06
CA PRO A 156 1.75 18.57 -1.45
C PRO A 156 2.84 19.24 -2.31
N LYS A 157 2.98 20.57 -2.21
CA LYS A 157 3.90 21.36 -3.05
C LYS A 157 4.75 22.29 -2.19
N GLY A 158 5.95 22.62 -2.68
CA GLY A 158 6.86 23.53 -1.99
C GLY A 158 7.13 23.08 -0.55
N LYS A 159 6.99 24.00 0.41
CA LYS A 159 7.23 23.72 1.82
C LYS A 159 6.36 22.58 2.37
N ASP A 160 5.09 22.49 1.96
CA ASP A 160 4.20 21.43 2.43
C ASP A 160 4.69 20.04 1.99
N PHE A 161 5.36 19.95 0.84
CA PHE A 161 6.01 18.73 0.40
C PHE A 161 7.22 18.38 1.26
N ASP A 162 8.06 19.36 1.58
CA ASP A 162 9.24 19.14 2.42
C ASP A 162 8.85 18.71 3.84
N ASP A 163 7.82 19.34 4.42
CA ASP A 163 7.25 18.97 5.71
C ASP A 163 6.62 17.57 5.67
N ALA A 164 5.89 17.25 4.60
CA ALA A 164 5.29 15.93 4.42
C ALA A 164 6.37 14.84 4.31
N VAL A 165 7.43 15.07 3.53
CA VAL A 165 8.56 14.13 3.43
C VAL A 165 9.25 13.95 4.78
N ALA A 166 9.43 15.02 5.56
CA ALA A 166 10.00 14.92 6.90
C ALA A 166 9.15 14.01 7.82
N TYR A 167 7.83 14.13 7.75
CA TYR A 167 6.91 13.23 8.45
C TYR A 167 6.95 11.80 7.87
N TRP A 168 6.92 11.63 6.56
CA TRP A 168 6.90 10.30 5.94
C TRP A 168 8.15 9.48 6.26
N LYS A 169 9.30 10.13 6.46
CA LYS A 169 10.54 9.47 6.94
C LYS A 169 10.42 8.88 8.34
N THR A 170 9.42 9.27 9.12
CA THR A 170 9.15 8.66 10.44
C THR A 170 8.22 7.44 10.35
N LEU A 171 7.69 7.10 9.17
CA LEU A 171 6.72 6.02 8.98
C LEU A 171 7.38 4.66 8.68
N GLN A 172 8.55 4.44 9.27
CA GLN A 172 9.25 3.17 9.22
C GLN A 172 9.06 2.41 10.53
N THR A 173 9.20 1.09 10.47
CA THR A 173 9.14 0.23 11.64
C THR A 173 10.26 0.55 12.62
N ASP A 174 9.89 0.73 13.89
CA ASP A 174 10.83 1.01 14.96
C ASP A 174 11.80 -0.16 15.17
N GLU A 175 13.04 0.16 15.58
CA GLU A 175 14.02 -0.85 15.95
C GLU A 175 13.51 -1.68 17.14
N GLY A 176 13.55 -3.00 17.01
CA GLY A 176 13.05 -3.92 18.04
C GLY A 176 11.54 -4.12 18.05
N ALA A 177 10.79 -3.58 17.07
CA ALA A 177 9.38 -3.86 16.92
C ALA A 177 9.10 -5.37 16.79
N THR A 178 8.11 -5.85 17.55
CA THR A 178 7.70 -7.26 17.55
C THR A 178 6.50 -7.46 16.62
N PHE A 179 6.56 -8.52 15.81
CA PHE A 179 5.46 -8.93 14.95
C PHE A 179 4.81 -10.19 15.50
N ASP A 180 3.50 -10.35 15.31
CA ASP A 180 2.79 -11.58 15.69
C ASP A 180 3.27 -12.79 14.86
N THR A 181 3.71 -12.56 13.61
CA THR A 181 4.25 -13.57 12.69
C THR A 181 5.42 -13.00 11.85
N VAL A 182 6.44 -13.82 11.54
CA VAL A 182 7.60 -13.48 10.67
C VAL A 182 7.89 -14.61 9.69
#